data_AF-A0A291GHC9-F1
#
_entry.id   AF-A0A291GHC9-F1
#
_cell.length_a   1.000
_cell.length_b   1.000
_cell.length_c   1.000
_cell.angle_alpha   90.00
_cell.angle_beta   90.00
_cell.angle_gamma   90.00
#
_symmetry.space_group_name_H-M   'P 1'
#
loop_
_entity.id
_entity.type
_entity.pdbx_description
1 polymer ?
#
loop_
_entity_poly.entity_id
_entity_poly.type
_entity_poly.pdbx_seq_one_letter_code
_entity_poly.pdbx_strand_id
1 'polypeptide(L)'
;MADPHEFDHVMPDLGGKKAARPEEISENIGARILYSIIIWVMMSFASTIIGVLAILQAIIMLMNGKKPNDRVADAGTDVGIWFAKATRYITGDSEVKPWPWTELD
;
A
#
# COMPACT_ATOMS: atom_id res chain seq x y z
N MET A 1 5.88 36.69 25.10
CA MET A 1 5.31 35.88 24.01
C MET A 1 6.49 35.13 23.42
N ALA A 2 6.45 33.79 23.43
CA ALA A 2 7.53 33.00 22.81
C ALA A 2 7.48 33.19 21.29
N ASP A 3 8.65 33.25 20.65
CA ASP A 3 8.80 33.41 19.22
C ASP A 3 8.29 32.15 18.50
N PRO A 4 7.27 32.24 17.63
CA PRO A 4 6.74 31.09 16.90
C PRO A 4 7.78 30.33 16.07
N HIS A 5 8.92 30.96 15.75
CA HIS A 5 9.97 30.42 14.89
C HIS A 5 11.19 29.87 15.67
N GLU A 6 11.13 29.82 17.00
CA GLU A 6 12.23 29.29 17.83
C GLU A 6 12.53 27.82 17.54
N PHE A 7 11.60 27.03 17.02
CA PHE A 7 11.82 25.58 16.83
C PHE A 7 12.29 25.18 15.42
N ASP A 8 12.43 26.13 14.49
CA ASP A 8 12.82 25.84 13.10
C ASP A 8 14.28 25.34 12.98
N HIS A 9 15.15 25.76 13.91
CA HIS A 9 16.57 25.38 13.91
C HIS A 9 16.87 24.02 14.54
N VAL A 10 15.95 23.48 15.35
CA VAL A 10 16.12 22.15 15.99
C VAL A 10 15.56 21.00 15.16
N MET A 11 14.77 21.29 14.13
CA MET A 11 14.22 20.29 13.21
C MET A 11 14.31 20.75 11.75
N PRO A 12 15.53 20.91 11.19
CA PRO A 12 15.70 21.42 9.83
C PRO A 12 15.19 20.50 8.71
N ASP A 13 14.74 19.27 8.98
CA ASP A 13 14.41 18.30 7.93
C ASP A 13 13.41 17.18 8.30
N LEU A 14 12.47 17.40 9.24
CA LEU A 14 11.28 16.53 9.28
C LEU A 14 10.43 16.60 7.98
N GLY A 15 10.76 17.54 7.10
CA GLY A 15 10.33 17.64 5.71
C GLY A 15 10.92 16.57 4.77
N GLY A 16 11.10 15.33 5.25
CA GLY A 16 11.15 14.19 4.34
C GLY A 16 9.89 14.24 3.49
N LYS A 17 10.03 14.58 2.20
CA LYS A 17 8.93 14.72 1.25
C LYS A 17 8.11 13.42 1.23
N LYS A 18 7.14 13.28 2.14
CA LYS A 18 5.98 12.44 1.86
C LYS A 18 5.48 12.95 0.53
N ALA A 19 5.38 12.08 -0.47
CA ALA A 19 4.74 12.45 -1.74
C ALA A 19 3.47 13.21 -1.36
N ALA A 20 3.40 14.48 -1.77
CA ALA A 20 2.36 15.37 -1.27
C ALA A 20 1.02 14.72 -1.59
N ARG A 21 0.20 14.51 -0.57
CA ARG A 21 -1.18 14.10 -0.78
C ARG A 21 -1.77 15.07 -1.80
N PRO A 22 -2.45 14.59 -2.86
CA PRO A 22 -3.09 15.50 -3.80
C PRO A 22 -4.09 16.37 -3.05
N GLU A 23 -3.91 17.70 -3.11
CA GLU A 23 -4.88 18.65 -2.53
C GLU A 23 -6.16 18.70 -3.38
N GLU A 24 -6.02 18.52 -4.69
CA GLU A 24 -7.10 18.42 -5.65
C GLU A 24 -6.91 17.19 -6.54
N ILE A 25 -8.03 16.57 -6.94
CA ILE A 25 -8.04 15.40 -7.80
C ILE A 25 -8.09 15.87 -9.26
N SER A 26 -7.02 15.64 -10.02
CA SER A 26 -6.91 16.05 -11.43
C SER A 26 -7.68 15.12 -12.38
N GLU A 27 -7.91 13.88 -11.96
CA GLU A 27 -8.61 12.86 -12.74
C GLU A 27 -10.13 13.11 -12.80
N ASN A 28 -10.77 12.67 -13.90
CA ASN A 28 -12.23 12.66 -13.98
C ASN A 28 -12.82 11.79 -12.86
N ILE A 29 -13.70 12.39 -12.04
CA ILE A 29 -14.33 11.74 -10.86
C ILE A 29 -15.05 10.45 -11.25
N GLY A 30 -15.76 10.42 -12.38
CA GLY A 30 -16.47 9.23 -12.85
C GLY A 30 -15.51 8.09 -13.21
N ALA A 31 -14.39 8.42 -13.87
CA ALA A 31 -13.34 7.44 -14.16
C ALA A 31 -12.68 6.93 -12.87
N ARG A 32 -12.43 7.82 -11.90
CA ARG A 32 -11.86 7.45 -10.60
C ARG A 32 -12.75 6.46 -9.86
N ILE A 33 -14.06 6.72 -9.77
CA ILE A 33 -15.03 5.81 -9.14
C ILE A 33 -15.02 4.45 -9.83
N LEU A 34 -15.05 4.42 -11.16
CA LEU A 34 -15.00 3.17 -11.93
C LEU A 34 -13.74 2.36 -11.61
N TYR A 35 -12.56 3.00 -11.64
CA TYR A 35 -11.30 2.33 -11.30
C TYR A 35 -11.28 1.87 -9.84
N SER A 36 -11.80 2.65 -8.90
CA SER A 36 -11.90 2.25 -7.49
C SER A 36 -12.74 0.98 -7.32
N ILE A 37 -13.85 0.83 -8.06
CA ILE A 37 -14.67 -0.39 -8.04
C ILE A 37 -13.88 -1.58 -8.62
N ILE A 38 -13.18 -1.40 -9.74
CA ILE A 38 -12.38 -2.47 -10.35
C ILE A 38 -11.27 -2.91 -9.40
N ILE A 39 -10.54 -1.96 -8.81
CA ILE A 39 -9.47 -2.24 -7.85
C ILE A 39 -10.03 -2.92 -6.60
N TRP A 40 -11.20 -2.48 -6.11
CA TRP A 40 -11.86 -3.14 -4.98
C TRP A 40 -12.20 -4.61 -5.28
N VAL A 41 -12.67 -4.92 -6.48
CA VAL A 41 -12.86 -6.31 -6.93
C VAL A 41 -11.53 -7.07 -6.96
N MET A 42 -10.47 -6.46 -7.49
CA MET A 42 -9.13 -7.06 -7.46
C MET A 42 -8.62 -7.30 -6.02
N MET A 43 -8.91 -6.40 -5.07
CA MET A 43 -8.55 -6.56 -3.66
C MET A 43 -9.24 -7.76 -3.02
N SER A 44 -10.45 -8.12 -3.44
CA SER A 44 -11.13 -9.35 -3.00
C SER A 44 -10.34 -10.60 -3.42
N PHE A 45 -9.85 -10.64 -4.65
CA PHE A 45 -8.97 -11.71 -5.13
C PHE A 45 -7.64 -11.73 -4.38
N ALA A 46 -6.99 -10.57 -4.21
CA ALA A 46 -5.75 -10.45 -3.45
C ALA A 46 -5.90 -10.94 -2.00
N SER A 47 -7.02 -10.61 -1.35
CA SER A 47 -7.33 -11.06 0.01
C SER A 47 -7.43 -12.58 0.10
N THR A 48 -8.02 -13.22 -0.92
CA THR A 48 -8.09 -14.68 -1.01
C THR A 48 -6.70 -15.29 -1.18
N ILE A 49 -5.85 -14.70 -2.03
CA ILE A 49 -4.45 -15.11 -2.21
C ILE A 49 -3.68 -15.01 -0.89
N ILE A 50 -3.80 -13.88 -0.17
CA ILE A 50 -3.19 -13.72 1.16
C ILE A 50 -3.66 -14.80 2.12
N GLY A 51 -4.96 -15.11 2.14
CA GLY A 51 -5.51 -16.20 2.95
C GLY A 51 -4.88 -17.56 2.63
N VAL A 52 -4.72 -17.88 1.36
CA VAL A 52 -4.05 -19.11 0.91
C VAL A 52 -2.57 -19.12 1.31
N LEU A 53 -1.84 -18.02 1.08
CA LEU A 53 -0.44 -17.88 1.48
C LEU A 53 -0.25 -18.04 2.99
N ALA A 54 -1.15 -17.46 3.80
CA ALA A 54 -1.12 -17.59 5.24
C ALA A 54 -1.33 -19.05 5.71
N ILE A 55 -2.28 -19.76 5.10
CA ILE A 55 -2.52 -21.19 5.39
C ILE A 55 -1.29 -22.02 5.00
N LEU A 56 -0.73 -21.80 3.81
CA LEU A 56 0.48 -22.48 3.35
C LEU A 56 1.66 -22.21 4.29
N GLN A 57 1.87 -20.96 4.69
CA GLN A 57 2.91 -20.58 5.63
C GLN A 57 2.73 -21.29 6.97
N ALA A 58 1.50 -21.36 7.49
CA ALA A 58 1.20 -22.05 8.74
C ALA A 58 1.53 -23.55 8.65
N ILE A 59 1.15 -24.22 7.55
CA ILE A 59 1.45 -25.65 7.33
C ILE A 59 2.97 -25.87 7.27
N ILE A 60 3.69 -25.04 6.51
CA ILE A 60 5.14 -25.18 6.37
C ILE A 60 5.84 -24.96 7.72
N MET A 61 5.42 -23.95 8.48
CA MET A 61 5.98 -23.70 9.82
C MET A 61 5.72 -24.88 10.77
N LEU A 62 4.57 -25.55 10.68
CA LEU A 62 4.30 -26.75 11.49
C LEU A 62 5.23 -27.91 11.11
N MET A 63 5.50 -28.12 9.83
CA MET A 63 6.34 -29.22 9.34
C MET A 63 7.84 -28.94 9.51
N ASN A 64 8.28 -27.68 9.38
CA ASN A 64 9.70 -27.28 9.39
C ASN A 64 10.18 -26.75 10.75
N GLY A 65 9.47 -27.08 11.84
CA GLY A 65 9.91 -26.71 13.20
C GLY A 65 9.90 -25.20 13.44
N LYS A 66 8.81 -24.52 13.06
CA LYS A 66 8.58 -23.08 13.17
C LYS A 66 9.46 -22.21 12.26
N LYS A 67 10.08 -22.79 11.24
CA LYS A 67 10.83 -22.02 10.24
C LYS A 67 9.88 -21.52 9.13
N PRO A 68 9.86 -20.21 8.85
CA PRO A 68 9.07 -19.65 7.74
C PRO A 68 9.64 -20.10 6.39
N ASN A 69 8.80 -20.05 5.35
CA ASN A 69 9.24 -20.23 3.96
C ASN A 69 9.44 -18.86 3.31
N ASP A 70 10.66 -18.59 2.83
CA ASP A 70 11.01 -17.29 2.24
C ASP A 70 10.16 -16.99 0.99
N ARG A 71 9.90 -17.98 0.13
CA ARG A 71 9.11 -17.76 -1.10
C ARG A 71 7.67 -17.34 -0.82
N VAL A 72 7.06 -17.92 0.22
CA VAL A 72 5.69 -17.56 0.62
C VAL A 72 5.67 -16.18 1.27
N ALA A 73 6.71 -15.83 2.04
CA ALA A 73 6.86 -14.52 2.64
C ALA A 73 7.09 -13.42 1.59
N ASP A 74 7.95 -13.66 0.60
CA ASP A 74 8.21 -12.73 -0.50
C ASP A 74 6.95 -12.48 -1.31
N ALA A 75 6.24 -13.54 -1.71
CA ALA A 75 4.96 -13.40 -2.41
C ALA A 75 3.90 -12.62 -1.61
N GLY A 76 3.85 -12.83 -0.28
CA GLY A 76 2.98 -12.06 0.61
C GLY A 76 3.37 -10.58 0.69
N THR A 77 4.67 -10.28 0.64
CA THR A 77 5.20 -8.92 0.63
C THR A 77 4.79 -8.18 -0.63
N ASP A 78 4.97 -8.78 -1.81
CA ASP A 78 4.59 -8.18 -3.09
C ASP A 78 3.10 -7.84 -3.16
N VAL A 79 2.25 -8.78 -2.74
CA VAL A 79 0.80 -8.57 -2.66
C VAL A 79 0.45 -7.48 -1.63
N GLY A 80 1.15 -7.43 -0.50
CA GLY A 80 0.98 -6.41 0.53
C GLY A 80 1.34 -5.01 0.04
N ILE A 81 2.45 -4.85 -0.69
CA ILE A 81 2.87 -3.59 -1.31
C ILE A 81 1.80 -3.13 -2.31
N TRP A 82 1.32 -4.03 -3.16
CA TRP A 82 0.24 -3.72 -4.09
C TRP A 82 -1.05 -3.28 -3.35
N PHE A 83 -1.43 -3.99 -2.28
CA PHE A 83 -2.63 -3.68 -1.50
C PHE A 83 -2.54 -2.29 -0.85
N ALA A 84 -1.36 -1.90 -0.36
CA ALA A 84 -1.11 -0.57 0.18
C ALA A 84 -1.26 0.52 -0.90
N LYS A 85 -0.69 0.30 -2.10
CA LYS A 85 -0.84 1.22 -3.25
C LYS A 85 -2.31 1.36 -3.67
N ALA A 86 -3.03 0.23 -3.78
CA ALA A 86 -4.45 0.19 -4.11
C ALA A 86 -5.31 0.96 -3.10
N THR A 87 -5.04 0.77 -1.81
CA THR A 87 -5.75 1.47 -0.73
C THR A 87 -5.56 2.98 -0.85
N ARG A 88 -4.32 3.45 -1.06
CA ARG A 88 -4.04 4.89 -1.24
C ARG A 88 -4.79 5.50 -2.43
N TYR A 89 -4.91 4.77 -3.54
CA TYR A 89 -5.68 5.25 -4.69
C TYR A 89 -7.18 5.36 -4.38
N ILE A 90 -7.78 4.31 -3.81
CA ILE A 90 -9.22 4.29 -3.51
C ILE A 90 -9.59 5.36 -2.48
N THR A 91 -8.74 5.61 -1.48
CA THR A 91 -9.02 6.58 -0.41
C THR A 91 -8.70 8.03 -0.74
N GLY A 92 -8.20 8.33 -1.95
CA GLY A 92 -7.86 9.70 -2.33
C GLY A 92 -6.47 10.16 -1.89
N ASP A 93 -5.66 9.29 -1.28
CA ASP A 93 -4.31 9.66 -0.83
C ASP A 93 -3.27 9.62 -1.97
N SER A 94 -3.62 9.04 -3.12
CA SER A 94 -2.80 8.98 -4.34
C SER A 94 -3.66 9.06 -5.62
N GLU A 95 -3.11 9.66 -6.68
CA GLU A 95 -3.65 9.57 -8.06
C GLU A 95 -2.96 8.48 -8.90
N VAL A 96 -1.90 7.87 -8.36
CA VAL A 96 -1.20 6.79 -9.04
C VAL A 96 -2.00 5.50 -8.89
N LYS A 97 -2.57 5.04 -10.00
CA LYS A 97 -3.24 3.74 -10.10
C LYS A 97 -2.24 2.61 -9.79
N PRO A 98 -2.62 1.55 -9.05
CA PRO A 98 -1.75 0.40 -8.82
C PRO A 98 -1.60 -0.46 -10.09
N TRP A 99 -0.78 -1.51 -10.04
CA TRP A 99 -0.74 -2.54 -11.09
C TRP A 99 -2.15 -3.11 -11.36
N PRO A 100 -2.53 -3.41 -12.62
CA PRO A 100 -1.71 -3.51 -13.84
C PRO A 100 -1.45 -2.21 -14.60
N TRP A 101 -1.93 -1.07 -14.11
CA TRP A 101 -1.74 0.21 -14.83
C TRP A 101 -0.37 0.85 -14.60
N THR A 102 0.30 0.47 -13.53
CA THR A 102 1.67 0.88 -13.19
C THR A 102 2.48 -0.34 -12.75
N GLU A 103 3.79 -0.18 -12.64
CA GLU A 103 4.68 -1.26 -12.23
C GLU A 103 4.48 -1.63 -10.75
N LEU A 104 4.64 -2.93 -10.43
CA LEU A 104 4.88 -3.35 -9.05
C LEU A 104 6.24 -2.78 -8.63
N ASP A 105 6.31 -2.19 -7.41
CA ASP A 105 7.61 -1.83 -6.80
C ASP A 105 8.28 -3.11 -6.31
#